data_AF-A0A6P0DTX8-F1
#
_entry.id   AF-A0A6P0DTX8-F1
#
_cell.length_a   1.000
_cell.length_b   1.000
_cell.length_c   1.000
_cell.angle_alpha   90.00
_cell.angle_beta   90.00
_cell.angle_gamma   90.00
#
_symmetry.space_group_name_H-M   'P 1'
#
loop_
_entity.id
_entity.type
_entity.pdbx_description
1 polymer ?
#
loop_
_entity_poly.entity_id
_entity_poly.type
_entity_poly.pdbx_seq_one_letter_code
_entity_poly.pdbx_strand_id
1 'polypeptide(L)'
;VRSACIQFVMAALFSSPFAIGEMPAPASIGAAAPHLFILGVFTTGAAFGLQTWAQRHTSASRAAVIVSAESIFGALGAFVVLQERPGLSTLAGAGLIFCAILLVCVAGPIGSLLRVRASRVAG
;
A
#
# COMPACT_ATOMS: atom_id res chain seq x y z
N VAL A 1 12.08 -8.81 -2.63
CA VAL A 1 11.79 -9.93 -3.55
C VAL A 1 11.58 -11.25 -2.82
N ARG A 2 12.58 -11.84 -2.13
CA ARG A 2 12.40 -13.09 -1.36
C ARG A 2 11.21 -13.06 -0.38
N SER A 3 11.05 -11.98 0.39
CA SER A 3 9.94 -11.82 1.34
C SER A 3 8.57 -11.71 0.65
N ALA A 4 8.49 -11.05 -0.51
CA ALA A 4 7.25 -10.90 -1.26
C ALA A 4 6.82 -12.22 -1.91
N CYS A 5 7.76 -13.00 -2.46
CA CYS A 5 7.47 -14.34 -2.99
C CYS A 5 6.89 -15.26 -1.90
N ILE A 6 7.45 -15.22 -0.69
CA ILE A 6 6.92 -16.00 0.44
C ILE A 6 5.51 -15.52 0.80
N GLN A 7 5.25 -14.21 0.88
CA GLN A 7 3.91 -13.68 1.18
C GLN A 7 2.87 -14.14 0.15
N PHE A 8 3.19 -14.09 -1.15
CA PHE A 8 2.25 -14.51 -2.19
C PHE A 8 2.00 -16.02 -2.20
N VAL A 9 3.05 -16.83 -1.98
CA VAL A 9 2.89 -18.29 -1.85
C VAL A 9 2.03 -18.62 -0.64
N MET A 10 2.29 -17.99 0.50
CA MET A 10 1.50 -18.22 1.71
C MET A 10 0.05 -17.77 1.53
N ALA A 11 -0.18 -16.61 0.91
CA ALA A 11 -1.52 -16.11 0.60
C ALA A 11 -2.27 -17.09 -0.31
N ALA A 12 -1.65 -17.58 -1.38
CA ALA A 12 -2.26 -18.53 -2.32
C ALA A 12 -2.63 -19.86 -1.65
N LEU A 13 -1.73 -20.40 -0.81
CA LEU A 13 -1.99 -21.64 -0.07
C LEU A 13 -3.11 -21.47 0.95
N PHE A 14 -3.14 -20.35 1.67
CA PHE A 14 -4.19 -20.06 2.65
C PHE A 14 -5.55 -19.78 2.00
N SER A 15 -5.59 -19.12 0.83
CA SER A 15 -6.85 -18.83 0.14
C SER A 15 -7.41 -20.04 -0.60
N SER A 16 -6.56 -20.97 -1.05
CA SER A 16 -6.95 -22.15 -1.83
C SER A 16 -8.10 -22.98 -1.23
N PRO A 17 -8.14 -23.32 0.07
CA PRO A 17 -9.25 -24.09 0.64
C PRO A 17 -10.59 -23.35 0.61
N PHE A 18 -10.58 -22.02 0.62
CA PHE A 18 -11.80 -21.21 0.56
C PHE A 18 -12.39 -21.12 -0.87
N ALA A 19 -11.64 -21.52 -1.89
CA ALA A 19 -12.08 -21.46 -3.29
C ALA A 19 -12.89 -22.69 -3.74
N ILE A 20 -12.89 -23.79 -2.96
CA ILE A 20 -13.45 -25.09 -3.38
C ILE A 20 -14.98 -25.03 -3.61
N GLY A 21 -15.70 -24.13 -2.92
CA GLY A 21 -17.15 -23.96 -3.06
C GLY A 21 -17.60 -22.99 -4.16
N GLU A 22 -16.69 -22.17 -4.67
CA GLU A 22 -16.97 -21.05 -5.61
C GLU A 22 -16.24 -21.25 -6.94
N MET A 23 -15.90 -22.50 -7.31
CA MET A 23 -15.09 -22.79 -8.49
C MET A 23 -15.82 -22.34 -9.77
N PRO A 24 -15.30 -21.34 -10.49
CA PRO A 24 -15.91 -20.88 -11.75
C PRO A 24 -15.81 -21.97 -12.81
N ALA A 25 -16.74 -21.98 -13.77
CA ALA A 25 -16.68 -22.88 -14.91
C ALA A 25 -15.32 -22.75 -15.63
N PRO A 26 -14.67 -23.84 -16.08
CA PRO A 26 -13.32 -23.78 -16.68
C PRO A 26 -13.20 -22.81 -17.86
N ALA A 27 -14.26 -22.64 -18.65
CA ALA A 27 -14.31 -21.69 -19.75
C ALA A 27 -14.20 -20.22 -19.29
N SER A 28 -14.75 -19.89 -18.12
CA SER A 28 -14.67 -18.54 -17.55
C SER A 28 -13.26 -18.20 -17.05
N ILE A 29 -12.47 -19.20 -16.65
CA ILE A 29 -11.08 -19.04 -16.24
C ILE A 29 -10.22 -18.62 -17.43
N GLY A 30 -10.42 -19.25 -18.60
CA GLY A 30 -9.72 -18.89 -19.84
C GLY A 30 -10.00 -17.45 -20.28
N ALA A 31 -11.26 -17.00 -20.17
CA ALA A 31 -11.64 -15.62 -20.49
C ALA A 31 -11.11 -14.60 -19.47
N ALA A 32 -10.98 -14.98 -18.20
CA ALA A 32 -10.44 -14.13 -17.14
C ALA A 32 -8.91 -14.09 -17.10
N ALA A 33 -8.22 -15.04 -17.74
CA ALA A 33 -6.76 -15.15 -17.76
C ALA A 33 -6.01 -13.83 -18.06
N PRO A 34 -6.36 -13.02 -19.08
CA PRO A 34 -5.67 -11.74 -19.32
C PRO A 34 -5.86 -10.73 -18.18
N HIS A 35 -7.06 -10.68 -17.58
CA HIS A 35 -7.35 -9.81 -16.44
C HIS A 35 -6.57 -10.24 -15.19
N LEU A 36 -6.54 -11.56 -14.93
CA LEU A 36 -5.76 -12.14 -13.83
C LEU A 36 -4.25 -11.92 -14.01
N PHE A 37 -3.76 -11.98 -15.25
CA PHE A 37 -2.35 -11.72 -15.55
C PHE A 37 -1.98 -10.27 -15.25
N ILE A 38 -2.78 -9.30 -15.71
CA ILE A 38 -2.55 -7.88 -15.43
C ILE A 38 -2.61 -7.60 -13.93
N LEU A 39 -3.64 -8.12 -13.26
CA LEU A 39 -3.83 -7.96 -11.82
C LEU A 39 -2.67 -8.57 -11.01
N GLY A 40 -2.24 -9.79 -11.36
CA GLY A 40 -1.19 -10.50 -10.66
C GLY A 40 0.20 -9.91 -10.90
N VAL A 41 0.56 -9.65 -12.15
CA VAL A 41 1.92 -9.22 -12.51
C VAL A 41 2.10 -7.72 -12.29
N PHE A 42 1.21 -6.89 -12.85
CA PHE A 42 1.40 -5.44 -12.85
C PHE A 42 0.83 -4.80 -11.59
N THR A 43 -0.43 -5.10 -11.24
CA THR A 43 -1.03 -4.48 -10.05
C THR A 43 -0.41 -5.02 -8.77
N THR A 44 -0.17 -6.32 -8.67
CA THR A 44 0.27 -6.93 -7.41
C THR A 44 1.79 -7.12 -7.36
N GLY A 45 2.35 -7.87 -8.30
CA GLY A 45 3.78 -8.22 -8.31
C GLY A 45 4.70 -7.01 -8.39
N ALA A 46 4.46 -6.11 -9.36
CA ALA A 46 5.26 -4.91 -9.53
C ALA A 46 5.05 -3.92 -8.36
N ALA A 47 3.81 -3.69 -7.91
CA ALA A 47 3.53 -2.75 -6.82
C ALA A 47 4.19 -3.19 -5.51
N PHE A 48 3.97 -4.43 -5.06
CA PHE A 48 4.61 -4.95 -3.85
C PHE A 48 6.14 -5.06 -4.00
N GLY A 49 6.62 -5.35 -5.22
CA GLY A 49 8.05 -5.33 -5.54
C GLY A 49 8.68 -3.96 -5.31
N LEU A 50 8.08 -2.91 -5.89
CA LEU A 50 8.47 -1.52 -5.71
C LEU A 50 8.33 -1.07 -4.25
N GLN A 51 7.24 -1.45 -3.58
CA GLN A 51 7.01 -1.10 -2.18
C GLN A 51 8.07 -1.72 -1.26
N THR A 52 8.39 -3.00 -1.46
CA THR A 52 9.47 -3.69 -0.73
C THR A 52 10.83 -3.06 -1.01
N TRP A 53 11.07 -2.58 -2.23
CA TRP A 53 12.31 -1.90 -2.60
C TRP A 53 12.40 -0.50 -1.96
N ALA A 54 11.32 0.28 -1.98
CA ALA A 54 11.24 1.61 -1.38
C ALA A 54 11.40 1.57 0.15
N GLN A 55 10.81 0.56 0.80
CA GLN A 55 10.94 0.32 2.24
C GLN A 55 12.40 0.06 2.68
N ARG A 56 13.30 -0.37 1.78
CA ARG A 56 14.73 -0.53 2.11
C ARG A 56 15.48 0.80 2.21
N HIS A 57 14.95 1.86 1.60
CA HIS A 57 15.59 3.18 1.54
C HIS A 57 14.92 4.21 2.48
N THR A 58 13.88 3.81 3.20
CA THR A 58 13.09 4.68 4.07
C THR A 58 12.90 4.01 5.43
N SER A 59 12.76 4.80 6.51
CA SER A 59 12.46 4.24 7.83
C SER A 59 11.05 3.62 7.86
N ALA A 60 10.88 2.56 8.66
CA ALA A 60 9.61 1.82 8.76
C ALA A 60 8.40 2.74 9.02
N SER A 61 8.54 3.71 9.93
CA SER A 61 7.47 4.66 10.26
C SER A 61 7.09 5.57 9.09
N ARG A 62 8.08 6.10 8.34
CA ARG A 62 7.80 6.94 7.16
C ARG A 62 7.21 6.12 6.03
N ALA A 63 7.72 4.90 5.82
CA ALA A 63 7.21 4.01 4.79
C ALA A 63 5.75 3.61 5.07
N ALA A 64 5.39 3.23 6.30
CA ALA A 64 4.01 2.86 6.66
C ALA A 64 3.02 4.00 6.40
N VAL A 65 3.43 5.23 6.65
CA VAL A 65 2.61 6.44 6.44
C VAL A 65 2.44 6.73 4.95
N ILE A 66 3.50 6.56 4.15
CA ILE A 66 3.43 6.67 2.68
C ILE A 66 2.54 5.57 2.10
N VAL A 67 2.65 4.33 2.57
CA VAL A 67 1.76 3.24 2.14
C VAL A 67 0.31 3.52 2.53
N SER A 68 0.06 4.14 3.69
CA SER A 68 -1.29 4.56 4.07
C SER A 68 -1.88 5.59 3.08
N ALA A 69 -1.03 6.41 2.44
CA ALA A 69 -1.42 7.36 1.39
C ALA A 69 -1.98 6.68 0.14
N GLU A 70 -1.61 5.42 -0.12
CA GLU A 70 -2.12 4.63 -1.24
C GLU A 70 -3.66 4.59 -1.26
N SER A 71 -4.29 4.57 -0.08
CA SER A 71 -5.76 4.60 0.06
C SER A 71 -6.39 5.87 -0.52
N ILE A 72 -5.70 7.02 -0.44
CA ILE A 72 -6.18 8.29 -1.04
C ILE A 72 -6.14 8.18 -2.56
N PHE A 73 -5.05 7.65 -3.13
CA PHE A 73 -4.92 7.43 -4.56
C PHE A 73 -5.91 6.37 -5.06
N GLY A 74 -6.16 5.32 -4.28
CA GLY A 74 -7.17 4.31 -4.56
C GLY A 74 -8.58 4.90 -4.59
N ALA A 75 -8.95 5.71 -3.60
CA ALA A 75 -10.23 6.42 -3.59
C ALA A 75 -10.38 7.42 -4.74
N LEU A 76 -9.31 8.14 -5.09
CA LEU A 76 -9.29 9.02 -6.25
C LEU A 76 -9.43 8.23 -7.55
N GLY A 77 -8.75 7.08 -7.66
CA GLY A 77 -8.87 6.16 -8.79
C GLY A 77 -10.29 5.61 -8.93
N ALA A 78 -10.94 5.24 -7.83
CA ALA A 78 -12.35 4.83 -7.84
C ALA A 78 -13.28 5.98 -8.30
N PHE A 79 -13.08 7.19 -7.80
CA PHE A 79 -13.84 8.36 -8.25
C PHE A 79 -13.65 8.65 -9.76
N VAL A 80 -12.41 8.55 -10.27
CA VAL A 80 -12.13 8.88 -11.68
C VAL A 80 -12.49 7.74 -12.63
N VAL A 81 -12.15 6.49 -12.29
CA VAL A 81 -12.30 5.34 -13.18
C VAL A 81 -13.69 4.70 -13.04
N LEU A 82 -14.17 4.53 -11.82
CA LEU A 82 -15.48 3.93 -11.55
C LEU A 82 -16.61 4.98 -11.45
N GLN A 83 -16.28 6.28 -11.46
CA GLN A 83 -17.26 7.38 -11.29
C GLN A 83 -18.03 7.30 -9.97
N GLU A 84 -17.47 6.63 -8.96
CA GLU A 84 -18.06 6.51 -7.62
C GLU A 84 -17.99 7.83 -6.87
N ARG A 85 -19.12 8.37 -6.42
CA ARG A 85 -19.13 9.63 -5.65
C ARG A 85 -18.62 9.38 -4.22
N PRO A 86 -17.49 9.98 -3.81
CA PRO A 86 -16.99 9.80 -2.46
C PRO A 86 -17.97 10.39 -1.45
N GLY A 87 -18.37 9.57 -0.48
CA GLY A 87 -19.16 10.04 0.66
C GLY A 87 -18.33 10.92 1.59
N LEU A 88 -19.01 11.60 2.53
CA LEU A 88 -18.34 12.43 3.54
C LEU A 88 -17.34 11.64 4.40
N SER A 89 -17.62 10.36 4.67
CA SER A 89 -16.72 9.48 5.42
C SER A 89 -15.40 9.25 4.69
N THR A 90 -15.44 9.00 3.38
CA THR A 90 -14.25 8.84 2.53
C THR A 90 -13.42 10.11 2.51
N LEU A 91 -14.06 11.28 2.40
CA LEU A 91 -13.38 12.57 2.41
C LEU A 91 -12.70 12.85 3.76
N ALA A 92 -13.38 12.56 4.87
CA ALA A 92 -12.85 12.73 6.21
C ALA A 92 -11.65 11.79 6.46
N GLY A 93 -11.75 10.52 6.04
CA GLY A 93 -10.66 9.56 6.12
C GLY A 93 -9.44 9.98 5.29
N ALA A 94 -9.67 10.45 4.06
CA ALA A 94 -8.59 10.97 3.21
C ALA A 94 -7.89 12.17 3.85
N GLY A 95 -8.65 13.09 4.46
CA GLY A 95 -8.10 14.23 5.21
C GLY A 95 -7.24 13.80 6.40
N LEU A 96 -7.69 12.81 7.18
CA LEU A 96 -6.92 12.28 8.32
C LEU A 96 -5.59 11.66 7.88
N ILE A 97 -5.61 10.82 6.84
CA ILE A 97 -4.39 10.19 6.30
C ILE A 97 -3.44 11.28 5.77
N PHE A 98 -3.95 12.27 5.05
CA PHE A 98 -3.16 13.39 4.54
C PHE A 98 -2.48 14.18 5.68
N CYS A 99 -3.21 14.51 6.74
CA CYS A 99 -2.66 15.18 7.92
C CYS A 99 -1.58 14.34 8.61
N ALA A 100 -1.77 13.02 8.73
CA ALA A 100 -0.77 12.12 9.32
C ALA A 100 0.53 12.10 8.50
N ILE A 101 0.44 12.10 7.17
CA ILE A 101 1.60 12.18 6.27
C ILE A 101 2.36 13.49 6.48
N LEU A 102 1.65 14.63 6.51
CA LEU A 102 2.28 15.93 6.75
C LEU A 102 2.99 15.99 8.10
N LEU A 103 2.35 15.50 9.18
CA LEU A 103 2.94 15.44 10.51
C LEU A 103 4.24 14.63 10.52
N VAL A 104 4.26 13.47 9.88
CA VAL A 104 5.44 12.57 9.85
C VAL A 104 6.58 13.16 9.01
N CYS A 105 6.25 13.80 7.89
CA CYS A 105 7.24 14.50 7.07
C CYS A 105 7.89 15.66 7.82
N VAL A 106 7.12 16.44 8.59
CA VAL A 106 7.62 17.62 9.33
C VAL A 106 8.31 17.25 10.66
N ALA A 107 7.87 16.19 11.34
CA ALA A 107 8.46 15.75 12.60
C ALA A 107 9.90 15.23 12.46
N GLY A 108 10.25 14.69 11.29
CA GLY A 108 11.61 14.21 11.00
C GLY A 108 12.71 15.27 11.15
N PRO A 109 12.63 16.41 10.43
CA PRO A 109 13.56 17.52 10.56
C PRO A 109 13.67 18.07 12.00
N ILE A 110 12.54 18.26 12.69
CA ILE A 110 12.50 18.83 14.04
C ILE A 110 13.25 17.93 15.05
N GLY A 111 13.04 16.61 14.97
CA GLY A 111 13.72 15.65 15.84
C GLY A 111 15.24 15.56 15.61
N SER A 112 15.73 15.87 14.40
CA SER A 112 17.17 15.95 14.14
C SER A 112 17.79 17.24 14.71
N LEU A 113 17.07 18.36 14.65
CA LEU A 113 17.55 19.65 15.16
C LEU A 113 17.63 19.68 16.69
N LEU A 114 16.66 19.06 17.38
CA LEU A 114 16.68 18.98 18.85
C LEU A 114 17.83 18.12 19.37
N ARG A 115 18.18 17.02 18.68
CA ARG A 115 19.33 16.19 19.03
C ARG A 115 20.67 16.91 18.83
N VAL A 116 20.83 17.65 17.74
CA VAL A 116 22.03 18.46 17.48
C VAL A 116 22.17 19.59 18.49
N ARG A 117 21.06 20.19 18.93
CA ARG A 117 21.08 21.24 19.96
C ARG A 117 21.49 20.67 21.31
N ALA A 118 20.94 19.53 21.70
CA ALA A 118 21.28 18.86 22.97
C ALA A 118 22.76 18.44 23.03
N SER A 119 23.35 17.95 21.93
CA SER A 119 24.76 17.58 21.88
C SER A 119 25.72 18.78 21.94
N ARG A 120 25.29 19.98 21.53
CA ARG A 120 26.09 21.22 21.67
C ARG A 120 25.98 21.88 23.04
N VAL A 121 24.97 21.54 23.83
CA VAL A 121 24.81 22.06 25.20
C VAL A 121 25.52 21.16 26.21
N ALA A 122 25.76 19.90 25.85
CA ALA A 122 26.42 18.91 26.69
C ALA A 122 27.95 18.79 26.52
N GLY A 123 28.57 19.62 25.65
CA GLY A 123 30.02 19.68 25.43
C GLY A 123 30.52 21.11 25.53
#